data_AF-A0A0G1K4X7-F1
#
_entry.id   AF-A0A0G1K4X7-F1
#
_cell.length_a   1.000
_cell.length_b   1.000
_cell.length_c   1.000
_cell.angle_alpha   90.00
_cell.angle_beta   90.00
_cell.angle_gamma   90.00
#
_symmetry.space_group_name_H-M   'P 1'
#
loop_
_entity.id
_entity.type
_entity.pdbx_description
1 polymer ?
#
loop_
_entity_poly.entity_id
_entity_poly.type
_entity_poly.pdbx_seq_one_letter_code
_entity_poly.pdbx_strand_id
1 'polypeptide(L)'
;MIEMDRDPAFGEVKEKLKRLNIEAILFDLDDTLIYTSEIFILFMEKYSRVVGEKIGVGAMEMMLALQAINDEEYKTMGVNPKRWEAVVEKLVVKFSHGKKEILENLDILKTIYAVEPRMRTGVRTMLEILKESGIKLGLVTHANVEWTEFKLNRLGLWDYFDQVIIVDENGHKKADDWERGMERMEVEPEKCLVVGDSLGGDVRPGDELGARTIYLPSPWSVYRHGEVPGKTVVISEIFELLAALDRLE
;
A
#
# COMPACT_ATOMS: atom_id res chain seq x y z
N MET A 1 1.47 -18.87 -35.81
CA MET A 1 0.52 -19.25 -34.76
C MET A 1 1.13 -20.43 -34.04
N ILE A 2 1.83 -20.16 -32.95
CA ILE A 2 2.25 -21.20 -32.01
C ILE A 2 1.10 -21.24 -31.01
N GLU A 3 0.36 -22.35 -30.98
CA GLU A 3 -0.50 -22.65 -29.83
C GLU A 3 0.42 -22.67 -28.61
N MET A 4 0.38 -21.60 -27.82
CA MET A 4 0.86 -21.65 -26.46
C MET A 4 -0.04 -22.65 -25.75
N ASP A 5 0.47 -23.85 -25.51
CA ASP A 5 0.01 -24.71 -24.42
C ASP A 5 -0.18 -23.78 -23.21
N ARG A 6 -1.44 -23.51 -22.84
CA ARG A 6 -1.77 -22.61 -21.74
C ARG A 6 -1.10 -23.21 -20.51
N ASP A 7 -0.21 -22.45 -19.87
CA ASP A 7 0.43 -22.84 -18.61
C ASP A 7 -0.65 -23.46 -17.69
N PRO A 8 -0.47 -24.69 -17.20
CA PRO A 8 -1.42 -25.36 -16.32
C PRO A 8 -1.88 -24.48 -15.15
N ALA A 9 -1.02 -23.55 -14.70
CA ALA A 9 -1.34 -22.59 -13.66
C ALA A 9 -2.51 -21.65 -14.03
N PHE A 10 -2.64 -21.21 -15.29
CA PHE A 10 -3.75 -20.32 -15.71
C PHE A 10 -5.11 -21.03 -15.64
N GLY A 11 -5.17 -22.26 -16.16
CA GLY A 11 -6.40 -23.05 -16.14
C GLY A 11 -6.87 -23.32 -14.72
N GLU A 12 -5.95 -23.64 -13.83
CA GLU A 12 -6.23 -23.85 -12.42
C GLU A 12 -6.74 -22.59 -11.72
N VAL A 13 -6.07 -21.44 -11.88
CA VAL A 13 -6.48 -20.17 -11.26
C VAL A 13 -7.86 -19.74 -11.73
N LYS A 14 -8.14 -19.85 -13.04
CA LYS A 14 -9.45 -19.48 -13.60
C LYS A 14 -10.58 -20.31 -13.01
N GLU A 15 -10.41 -21.62 -12.89
CA GLU A 15 -11.44 -22.49 -12.29
C GLU A 15 -11.62 -22.20 -10.80
N LYS A 16 -10.54 -21.89 -10.06
CA LYS A 16 -10.63 -21.44 -8.66
C LYS A 16 -11.45 -20.16 -8.51
N LEU A 17 -11.15 -19.13 -9.30
CA LEU A 17 -11.89 -17.86 -9.29
C LEU A 17 -13.37 -18.07 -9.61
N LYS A 18 -13.67 -18.92 -10.60
CA LYS A 18 -15.04 -19.27 -10.97
C LYS A 18 -15.78 -20.02 -9.84
N ARG A 19 -15.13 -21.00 -9.20
CA ARG A 19 -15.69 -21.72 -8.04
C ARG A 19 -16.01 -20.77 -6.88
N LEU A 20 -15.15 -19.78 -6.63
CA LEU A 20 -15.37 -18.76 -5.62
C LEU A 20 -16.39 -17.69 -6.04
N ASN A 21 -16.84 -17.69 -7.30
CA ASN A 21 -17.69 -16.64 -7.88
C ASN A 21 -17.05 -15.24 -7.76
N ILE A 22 -15.73 -15.15 -7.95
CA ILE A 22 -14.99 -13.88 -8.00
C ILE A 22 -14.97 -13.41 -9.46
N GLU A 23 -15.35 -12.16 -9.68
CA GLU A 23 -15.37 -11.48 -11.00
C GLU A 23 -14.39 -10.28 -11.06
N ALA A 24 -13.97 -9.75 -9.91
CA ALA A 24 -12.97 -8.69 -9.83
C ALA A 24 -12.02 -8.86 -8.63
N ILE A 25 -10.77 -8.42 -8.79
CA ILE A 25 -9.81 -8.28 -7.70
C ILE A 25 -9.34 -6.83 -7.64
N LEU A 26 -9.48 -6.20 -6.48
CA LEU A 26 -9.03 -4.85 -6.22
C LEU A 26 -7.83 -4.88 -5.29
N PHE A 27 -6.75 -4.22 -5.71
CA PHE A 27 -5.49 -4.16 -4.99
C PHE A 27 -5.26 -2.77 -4.39
N ASP A 28 -4.68 -2.72 -3.20
CA ASP A 28 -3.88 -1.58 -2.78
C ASP A 28 -2.51 -1.58 -3.51
N LEU A 29 -1.79 -0.45 -3.48
CA LEU A 29 -0.48 -0.31 -4.11
C LEU A 29 0.68 -0.41 -3.10
N ASP A 30 0.75 0.53 -2.16
CA ASP A 30 1.91 0.80 -1.32
C ASP A 30 2.05 -0.28 -0.25
N ASP A 31 3.22 -0.90 -0.15
CA ASP A 31 3.46 -2.07 0.72
C ASP A 31 2.61 -3.32 0.39
N THR A 32 1.66 -3.24 -0.54
CA THR A 32 0.89 -4.35 -1.11
C THR A 32 1.54 -4.96 -2.36
N LEU A 33 1.78 -4.14 -3.39
CA LEU A 33 2.41 -4.56 -4.67
C LEU A 33 3.85 -4.07 -4.80
N ILE A 34 4.23 -3.06 -4.03
CA ILE A 34 5.54 -2.41 -4.08
C ILE A 34 6.07 -2.20 -2.66
N TYR A 35 7.39 -2.13 -2.49
CA TYR A 35 8.03 -1.88 -1.19
C TYR A 35 8.22 -0.38 -0.96
N THR A 36 7.19 0.28 -0.44
CA THR A 36 7.23 1.73 -0.17
C THR A 36 7.84 2.04 1.18
N SER A 37 7.57 1.18 2.18
CA SER A 37 8.17 1.24 3.51
C SER A 37 9.69 1.24 3.49
N GLU A 38 10.33 0.46 2.60
CA GLU A 38 11.80 0.43 2.45
C GLU A 38 12.37 1.83 2.17
N ILE A 39 11.70 2.63 1.34
CA ILE A 39 12.10 4.01 1.02
C ILE A 39 11.94 4.91 2.25
N PHE A 40 10.76 4.85 2.90
CA PHE A 40 10.50 5.67 4.08
C PHE A 40 11.52 5.41 5.19
N ILE A 41 11.75 4.14 5.52
CA ILE A 41 12.72 3.72 6.54
C ILE A 41 14.12 4.23 6.19
N LEU A 42 14.56 4.04 4.95
CA LEU A 42 15.88 4.50 4.49
C LEU A 42 16.09 6.01 4.69
N PHE A 43 15.12 6.84 4.31
CA PHE A 43 15.25 8.30 4.43
C PHE A 43 15.02 8.80 5.85
N MET A 44 14.17 8.14 6.64
CA MET A 44 14.03 8.41 8.06
C MET A 44 15.33 8.09 8.81
N GLU A 45 15.99 6.97 8.53
CA GLU A 45 17.29 6.62 9.11
C GLU A 45 18.38 7.62 8.69
N LYS A 46 18.40 7.99 7.39
CA LYS A 46 19.35 8.97 6.86
C LYS A 46 19.18 10.33 7.53
N TYR A 47 17.94 10.82 7.61
CA TYR A 47 17.62 12.07 8.30
C TYR A 47 18.05 11.99 9.77
N SER A 48 17.71 10.89 10.44
CA SER A 48 17.99 10.71 11.86
C SER A 48 19.48 10.69 12.18
N ARG A 49 20.29 10.04 11.34
CA ARG A 49 21.75 10.06 11.45
C ARG A 49 22.32 11.45 11.21
N VAL A 50 21.95 12.11 10.12
CA VAL A 50 22.51 13.42 9.72
C VAL A 50 22.14 14.51 10.72
N VAL A 51 20.88 14.60 11.11
CA VAL A 51 20.41 15.63 12.05
C VAL A 51 20.86 15.31 13.46
N GLY A 52 20.77 14.04 13.89
CA GLY A 52 21.25 13.60 15.19
C GLY A 52 22.71 13.96 15.44
N GLU A 53 23.60 13.67 14.49
CA GLU A 53 25.02 14.05 14.58
C GLU A 53 25.20 15.58 14.73
N LYS A 54 24.48 16.39 13.94
CA LYS A 54 24.60 17.85 13.97
C LYS A 54 24.12 18.49 15.28
N ILE A 55 23.15 17.87 15.97
CA ILE A 55 22.54 18.43 17.18
C ILE A 55 22.93 17.70 18.47
N GLY A 56 23.82 16.70 18.38
CA GLY A 56 24.26 15.91 19.53
C GLY A 56 23.21 14.95 20.09
N VAL A 57 22.32 14.43 19.24
CA VAL A 57 21.29 13.43 19.60
C VAL A 57 21.63 12.10 18.93
N GLY A 58 21.51 10.98 19.66
CA GLY A 58 21.78 9.66 19.10
C GLY A 58 20.83 9.34 17.93
N ALA A 59 21.34 8.71 16.86
CA ALA A 59 20.54 8.43 15.66
C ALA A 59 19.27 7.60 15.97
N MET A 60 19.35 6.65 16.90
CA MET A 60 18.20 5.87 17.36
C MET A 60 17.18 6.73 18.11
N GLU A 61 17.63 7.65 18.97
CA GLU A 61 16.75 8.56 19.70
C GLU A 61 16.02 9.50 18.74
N MET A 62 16.74 10.05 17.75
CA MET A 62 16.15 10.86 16.69
C MET A 62 15.13 10.07 15.86
N MET A 63 15.46 8.82 15.48
CA MET A 63 14.57 7.96 14.71
C MET A 63 13.28 7.65 15.46
N LEU A 64 13.37 7.29 16.74
CA LEU A 64 12.19 7.02 17.57
C LEU A 64 11.31 8.27 17.75
N ALA A 65 11.92 9.44 17.95
CA ALA A 65 11.18 10.70 18.02
C ALA A 65 10.50 11.04 16.69
N LEU A 66 11.22 10.91 15.57
CA LEU A 66 10.71 11.14 14.22
C LEU A 66 9.52 10.22 13.92
N GLN A 67 9.66 8.91 14.20
CA GLN A 67 8.61 7.93 13.98
C GLN A 67 7.38 8.21 14.83
N ALA A 68 7.56 8.43 16.15
CA ALA A 68 6.43 8.69 17.05
C ALA A 68 5.64 9.95 16.66
N ILE A 69 6.33 11.02 16.24
CA ILE A 69 5.68 12.25 15.77
C ILE A 69 5.00 12.01 14.43
N ASN A 70 5.65 11.31 13.49
CA ASN A 70 5.06 10.99 12.18
C ASN A 70 3.79 10.14 12.30
N ASP A 71 3.78 9.15 13.20
CA ASP A 71 2.61 8.31 13.48
C ASP A 71 1.45 9.11 14.09
N GLU A 72 1.76 10.13 14.91
CA GLU A 72 0.75 11.05 15.44
C GLU A 72 0.18 11.97 14.35
N GLU A 73 1.03 12.57 13.52
CA GLU A 73 0.57 13.44 12.43
C GLU A 73 -0.21 12.66 11.37
N TYR A 74 0.09 11.38 11.17
CA TYR A 74 -0.64 10.52 10.22
C TYR A 74 -2.14 10.47 10.52
N LYS A 75 -2.53 10.52 11.80
CA LYS A 75 -3.95 10.45 12.22
C LYS A 75 -4.81 11.60 11.71
N THR A 76 -4.20 12.75 11.43
CA THR A 76 -4.93 13.97 11.01
C THR A 76 -4.59 14.38 9.58
N MET A 77 -3.34 14.20 9.17
CA MET A 77 -2.85 14.60 7.85
C MET A 77 -2.86 13.47 6.82
N GLY A 78 -3.17 12.23 7.23
CA GLY A 78 -3.12 11.07 6.34
C GLY A 78 -1.73 10.90 5.74
N VAL A 79 -1.67 10.67 4.44
CA VAL A 79 -0.44 10.45 3.67
C VAL A 79 0.08 11.71 2.96
N ASN A 80 -0.46 12.88 3.30
CA ASN A 80 -0.06 14.15 2.68
C ASN A 80 1.45 14.41 2.86
N PRO A 81 2.23 14.69 1.79
CA PRO A 81 3.66 14.98 1.88
C PRO A 81 4.03 16.18 2.78
N LYS A 82 3.13 17.15 2.95
CA LYS A 82 3.31 18.28 3.88
C LYS A 82 3.34 17.83 5.34
N ARG A 83 2.93 16.59 5.65
CA ARG A 83 3.09 15.99 6.98
C ARG A 83 4.53 16.10 7.48
N TRP A 84 5.53 15.97 6.60
CA TRP A 84 6.92 16.12 7.01
C TRP A 84 7.28 17.51 7.54
N GLU A 85 6.61 18.57 7.08
CA GLU A 85 6.79 19.93 7.61
C GLU A 85 6.29 20.00 9.06
N ALA A 86 5.09 19.49 9.33
CA ALA A 86 4.55 19.42 10.69
C ALA A 86 5.41 18.54 11.62
N VAL A 87 5.92 17.41 11.10
CA VAL A 87 6.80 16.50 11.84
C VAL A 87 8.09 17.21 12.27
N VAL A 88 8.78 17.91 11.36
CA VAL A 88 10.03 18.59 11.72
C VAL A 88 9.80 19.78 12.65
N GLU A 89 8.67 20.50 12.52
CA GLU A 89 8.30 21.54 13.49
C GLU A 89 8.12 20.99 14.90
N LYS A 90 7.46 19.82 15.04
CA LYS A 90 7.31 19.15 16.34
C LYS A 90 8.64 18.58 16.86
N LEU A 91 9.55 18.16 15.99
CA LEU A 91 10.91 17.78 16.40
C LEU A 91 11.70 18.98 16.98
N VAL A 92 11.54 20.18 16.42
CA VAL A 92 12.16 21.40 16.98
C VAL A 92 11.69 21.63 18.42
N VAL A 93 10.39 21.48 18.68
CA VAL A 93 9.84 21.60 20.04
C VAL A 93 10.37 20.48 20.94
N LYS A 94 10.37 19.23 20.45
CA LYS A 94 10.79 18.04 21.19
C LYS A 94 12.23 18.13 21.71
N PHE A 95 13.17 18.58 20.88
CA PHE A 95 14.58 18.69 21.26
C PHE A 95 14.93 20.05 21.87
N SER A 96 14.17 21.10 21.60
CA SER A 96 14.40 22.46 22.14
C SER A 96 15.75 23.10 21.78
N HIS A 97 16.54 22.47 20.89
CA HIS A 97 17.76 22.98 20.28
C HIS A 97 17.90 22.45 18.84
N GLY A 98 18.90 22.91 18.09
CA GLY A 98 19.16 22.39 16.74
C GLY A 98 18.10 22.75 15.70
N LYS A 99 17.32 23.82 15.96
CA LYS A 99 16.20 24.25 15.09
C LYS A 99 16.63 24.38 13.62
N LYS A 100 17.77 25.00 13.38
CA LYS A 100 18.29 25.23 12.02
C LYS A 100 18.56 23.90 11.33
N GLU A 101 19.27 23.00 12.01
CA GLU A 101 19.67 21.69 11.49
C GLU A 101 18.45 20.79 11.22
N ILE A 102 17.45 20.81 12.10
CA ILE A 102 16.19 20.07 11.92
C ILE A 102 15.45 20.55 10.67
N LEU A 103 15.22 21.86 10.54
CA LEU A 103 14.43 22.41 9.44
C LEU A 103 15.17 22.37 8.09
N GLU A 104 16.46 22.72 8.05
CA GLU A 104 17.25 22.78 6.81
C GLU A 104 17.55 21.39 6.21
N ASN A 105 17.29 20.30 6.93
CA ASN A 105 17.51 18.92 6.43
C ASN A 105 16.20 18.21 6.05
N LEU A 106 15.06 18.91 6.05
CA LEU A 106 13.75 18.39 5.62
C LEU A 106 13.77 17.74 4.22
N ASP A 107 14.60 18.26 3.30
CA ASP A 107 14.71 17.73 1.95
C ASP A 107 15.18 16.26 1.89
N ILE A 108 15.87 15.78 2.94
CA ILE A 108 16.21 14.36 3.07
C ILE A 108 14.94 13.51 3.11
N LEU A 109 13.93 13.94 3.88
CA LEU A 109 12.63 13.25 3.98
C LEU A 109 11.82 13.44 2.69
N LYS A 110 11.82 14.64 2.11
CA LYS A 110 11.12 14.90 0.85
C LYS A 110 11.69 14.11 -0.34
N THR A 111 12.93 13.63 -0.26
CA THR A 111 13.53 12.77 -1.30
C THR A 111 12.75 11.47 -1.50
N ILE A 112 11.99 10.99 -0.49
CA ILE A 112 11.13 9.80 -0.58
C ILE A 112 10.26 9.84 -1.85
N TYR A 113 9.68 11.00 -2.16
CA TYR A 113 8.72 11.15 -3.26
C TYR A 113 9.35 11.19 -4.66
N ALA A 114 10.69 11.17 -4.75
CA ALA A 114 11.43 11.14 -6.01
C ALA A 114 12.12 9.79 -6.28
N VAL A 115 12.03 8.84 -5.36
CA VAL A 115 12.65 7.52 -5.49
C VAL A 115 11.66 6.51 -6.05
N GLU A 116 12.10 5.80 -7.09
CA GLU A 116 11.33 4.69 -7.65
C GLU A 116 11.32 3.51 -6.66
N PRO A 117 10.13 3.03 -6.24
CA PRO A 117 10.02 1.89 -5.36
C PRO A 117 10.27 0.58 -6.11
N ARG A 118 10.71 -0.42 -5.36
CA ARG A 118 10.90 -1.76 -5.87
C ARG A 118 9.56 -2.49 -5.91
N MET A 119 9.24 -3.09 -7.06
CA MET A 119 8.10 -4.02 -7.17
C MET A 119 8.35 -5.28 -6.35
N ARG A 120 7.31 -5.78 -5.68
CA ARG A 120 7.39 -7.06 -4.95
C ARG A 120 7.61 -8.23 -5.90
N THR A 121 8.32 -9.24 -5.42
CA THR A 121 8.61 -10.45 -6.19
C THR A 121 7.30 -11.16 -6.58
N GLY A 122 7.18 -11.53 -7.86
CA GLY A 122 6.03 -12.25 -8.38
C GLY A 122 4.82 -11.40 -8.77
N VAL A 123 4.82 -10.08 -8.50
CA VAL A 123 3.66 -9.21 -8.82
C VAL A 123 3.32 -9.22 -10.30
N ARG A 124 4.33 -9.03 -11.17
CA ARG A 124 4.12 -8.99 -12.62
C ARG A 124 3.46 -10.28 -13.12
N THR A 125 4.05 -11.42 -12.80
CA THR A 125 3.55 -12.74 -13.18
C THR A 125 2.15 -13.00 -12.62
N MET A 126 1.90 -12.62 -11.35
CA MET A 126 0.58 -12.75 -10.74
C MET A 126 -0.48 -11.92 -11.51
N LEU A 127 -0.21 -10.65 -11.80
CA LEU A 127 -1.15 -9.78 -12.52
C LEU A 127 -1.42 -10.30 -13.95
N GLU A 128 -0.39 -10.82 -14.62
CA GLU A 128 -0.52 -11.46 -15.94
C GLU A 128 -1.45 -12.69 -15.88
N ILE A 129 -1.24 -13.59 -14.91
CA ILE A 129 -2.08 -14.77 -14.70
C ILE A 129 -3.54 -14.38 -14.42
N LEU A 130 -3.77 -13.39 -13.55
CA LEU A 130 -5.11 -12.94 -13.23
C LEU A 130 -5.80 -12.34 -14.45
N LYS A 131 -5.10 -11.48 -15.21
CA LYS A 131 -5.65 -10.85 -16.43
C LYS A 131 -5.99 -11.89 -17.49
N GLU A 132 -5.12 -12.87 -17.73
CA GLU A 132 -5.37 -13.98 -18.67
C GLU A 132 -6.50 -14.91 -18.21
N SER A 133 -6.75 -14.98 -16.90
CA SER A 133 -7.88 -15.73 -16.34
C SER A 133 -9.24 -15.07 -16.63
N GLY A 134 -9.24 -13.81 -17.10
CA GLY A 134 -10.43 -13.07 -17.50
C GLY A 134 -11.15 -12.34 -16.36
N ILE A 135 -10.43 -12.07 -15.27
CA ILE A 135 -10.93 -11.29 -14.13
C ILE A 135 -10.69 -9.79 -14.36
N LYS A 136 -11.55 -8.93 -13.83
CA LYS A 136 -11.28 -7.48 -13.79
C LYS A 136 -10.27 -7.16 -12.68
N LEU A 137 -9.34 -6.25 -12.96
CA LEU A 137 -8.31 -5.82 -12.01
C LEU A 137 -8.48 -4.33 -11.68
N GLY A 138 -8.71 -4.03 -10.42
CA GLY A 138 -8.79 -2.66 -9.90
C GLY A 138 -7.58 -2.32 -9.04
N LEU A 139 -7.17 -1.05 -9.04
CA LEU A 139 -6.25 -0.48 -8.05
C LEU A 139 -6.99 0.58 -7.24
N VAL A 140 -6.99 0.47 -5.91
CA VAL A 140 -7.55 1.45 -4.98
C VAL A 140 -6.48 1.84 -3.98
N THR A 141 -5.83 2.98 -4.23
CA THR A 141 -4.63 3.42 -3.50
C THR A 141 -4.86 4.77 -2.82
N HIS A 142 -4.18 4.99 -1.69
CA HIS A 142 -4.26 6.21 -0.91
C HIS A 142 -2.89 6.88 -0.86
N ALA A 143 -2.71 7.90 -1.70
CA ALA A 143 -1.46 8.64 -1.84
C ALA A 143 -1.70 9.93 -2.65
N ASN A 144 -0.71 10.82 -2.66
CA ASN A 144 -0.69 11.95 -3.58
C ASN A 144 -0.78 11.46 -5.04
N VAL A 145 -1.60 12.13 -5.87
CA VAL A 145 -1.85 11.75 -7.27
C VAL A 145 -0.55 11.70 -8.08
N GLU A 146 0.26 12.76 -8.06
CA GLU A 146 1.48 12.86 -8.87
C GLU A 146 2.47 11.75 -8.51
N TRP A 147 2.59 11.43 -7.22
CA TRP A 147 3.48 10.37 -6.77
C TRP A 147 2.96 8.97 -7.13
N THR A 148 1.65 8.75 -7.07
CA THR A 148 1.04 7.51 -7.57
C THR A 148 1.27 7.33 -9.07
N GLU A 149 1.01 8.37 -9.86
CA GLU A 149 1.24 8.33 -11.31
C GLU A 149 2.72 8.08 -11.64
N PHE A 150 3.64 8.71 -10.91
CA PHE A 150 5.07 8.44 -11.02
C PHE A 150 5.38 6.96 -10.80
N LYS A 151 4.90 6.36 -9.70
CA LYS A 151 5.13 4.93 -9.38
C LYS A 151 4.57 4.01 -10.47
N LEU A 152 3.33 4.24 -10.89
CA LEU A 152 2.66 3.41 -11.90
C LEU A 152 3.35 3.48 -13.27
N ASN A 153 3.79 4.68 -13.68
CA ASN A 153 4.52 4.87 -14.94
C ASN A 153 5.89 4.17 -14.94
N ARG A 154 6.66 4.35 -13.86
CA ARG A 154 8.02 3.78 -13.75
C ARG A 154 8.00 2.25 -13.72
N LEU A 155 6.98 1.67 -13.10
CA LEU A 155 6.85 0.23 -12.95
C LEU A 155 6.06 -0.46 -14.08
N GLY A 156 5.46 0.32 -14.99
CA GLY A 156 4.61 -0.18 -16.06
C GLY A 156 3.39 -0.92 -15.52
N LEU A 157 2.75 -0.36 -14.48
CA LEU A 157 1.60 -0.98 -13.80
C LEU A 157 0.25 -0.56 -14.38
N TRP A 158 0.18 0.56 -15.11
CA TRP A 158 -1.06 1.06 -15.72
C TRP A 158 -1.76 0.01 -16.59
N ASP A 159 -0.99 -0.74 -17.37
CA ASP A 159 -1.53 -1.67 -18.36
C ASP A 159 -2.20 -2.90 -17.73
N TYR A 160 -2.07 -3.13 -16.42
CA TYR A 160 -2.69 -4.25 -15.73
C TYR A 160 -4.08 -3.96 -15.21
N PHE A 161 -4.41 -2.72 -14.89
CA PHE A 161 -5.64 -2.37 -14.18
C PHE A 161 -6.70 -1.80 -15.13
N ASP A 162 -7.91 -2.35 -15.05
CA ASP A 162 -9.09 -1.82 -15.73
C ASP A 162 -9.56 -0.50 -15.11
N GLN A 163 -9.34 -0.33 -13.81
CA GLN A 163 -9.70 0.86 -13.06
C GLN A 163 -8.61 1.22 -12.04
N VAL A 164 -8.33 2.52 -11.92
CA VAL A 164 -7.44 3.07 -10.89
C VAL A 164 -8.19 4.17 -10.12
N ILE A 165 -8.35 3.97 -8.82
CA ILE A 165 -8.93 4.91 -7.87
C ILE A 165 -7.80 5.41 -6.98
N ILE A 166 -7.52 6.72 -7.07
CA ILE A 166 -6.59 7.39 -6.16
C ILE A 166 -7.43 8.15 -5.14
N VAL A 167 -7.39 7.69 -3.90
CA VAL A 167 -8.05 8.31 -2.74
C VAL A 167 -7.27 9.54 -2.32
N ASP A 168 -7.98 10.60 -1.93
CA ASP A 168 -7.41 11.87 -1.51
C ASP A 168 -6.36 11.66 -0.41
N GLU A 169 -5.22 12.33 -0.53
CA GLU A 169 -4.10 12.22 0.41
C GLU A 169 -4.43 12.72 1.83
N ASN A 170 -5.52 13.48 1.98
CA ASN A 170 -6.02 14.01 3.23
C ASN A 170 -7.11 13.08 3.76
N GLY A 171 -6.76 12.29 4.77
CA GLY A 171 -7.68 11.39 5.46
C GLY A 171 -7.22 9.95 5.39
N HIS A 172 -8.17 9.05 5.24
CA HIS A 172 -7.95 7.60 5.23
C HIS A 172 -8.93 6.96 4.25
N LYS A 173 -8.47 5.87 3.61
CA LYS A 173 -9.29 5.01 2.75
C LYS A 173 -10.42 4.35 3.53
N LYS A 174 -11.63 4.32 2.95
CA LYS A 174 -12.88 3.81 3.57
C LYS A 174 -13.66 2.93 2.60
N ALA A 175 -14.75 2.33 3.08
CA ALA A 175 -15.62 1.47 2.27
C ALA A 175 -16.05 2.14 0.95
N ASP A 176 -16.52 3.39 1.00
CA ASP A 176 -16.95 4.17 -0.18
C ASP A 176 -15.88 4.32 -1.29
N ASP A 177 -14.58 4.21 -0.95
CA ASP A 177 -13.49 4.26 -1.93
C ASP A 177 -13.37 2.94 -2.70
N TRP A 178 -13.54 1.81 -2.01
CA TRP A 178 -13.56 0.49 -2.60
C TRP A 178 -14.83 0.25 -3.41
N GLU A 179 -15.99 0.64 -2.85
CA GLU A 179 -17.29 0.58 -3.53
C GLU A 179 -17.24 1.30 -4.87
N ARG A 180 -16.68 2.52 -4.91
CA ARG A 180 -16.48 3.28 -6.15
C ARG A 180 -15.64 2.52 -7.19
N GLY A 181 -14.64 1.77 -6.75
CA GLY A 181 -13.84 0.91 -7.62
C GLY A 181 -14.66 -0.24 -8.20
N MET A 182 -15.46 -0.89 -7.35
CA MET A 182 -16.36 -1.99 -7.72
C MET A 182 -17.46 -1.52 -8.70
N GLU A 183 -18.07 -0.36 -8.44
CA GLU A 183 -19.08 0.27 -9.29
C GLU A 183 -18.54 0.61 -10.69
N ARG A 184 -17.35 1.22 -10.79
CA ARG A 184 -16.73 1.52 -12.09
C ARG A 184 -16.37 0.28 -12.88
N MET A 185 -16.10 -0.82 -12.19
CA MET A 185 -15.91 -2.12 -12.82
C MET A 185 -17.23 -2.83 -13.08
N GLU A 186 -18.38 -2.33 -12.63
CA GLU A 186 -19.69 -2.96 -12.75
C GLU A 186 -19.71 -4.38 -12.14
N VAL A 187 -19.14 -4.55 -10.94
CA VAL A 187 -19.11 -5.83 -10.22
C VAL A 187 -19.67 -5.64 -8.81
N GLU A 188 -20.53 -6.57 -8.38
CA GLU A 188 -21.10 -6.59 -7.03
C GLU A 188 -20.02 -6.90 -5.97
N PRO A 189 -20.06 -6.26 -4.78
CA PRO A 189 -19.05 -6.47 -3.75
C PRO A 189 -18.79 -7.93 -3.37
N GLU A 190 -19.82 -8.78 -3.29
CA GLU A 190 -19.71 -10.19 -2.90
C GLU A 190 -18.94 -11.04 -3.93
N LYS A 191 -18.79 -10.51 -5.15
CA LYS A 191 -17.99 -11.09 -6.23
C LYS A 191 -16.60 -10.47 -6.35
N CYS A 192 -16.23 -9.61 -5.41
CA CYS A 192 -14.94 -8.96 -5.37
C CYS A 192 -14.01 -9.61 -4.34
N LEU A 193 -12.72 -9.53 -4.62
CA LEU A 193 -11.64 -9.81 -3.68
C LEU A 193 -10.82 -8.54 -3.48
N VAL A 194 -10.70 -8.08 -2.23
CA VAL A 194 -9.85 -6.95 -1.84
C VAL A 194 -8.52 -7.48 -1.29
N VAL A 195 -7.41 -6.91 -1.75
CA VAL A 195 -6.05 -7.31 -1.35
C VAL A 195 -5.30 -6.06 -0.91
N GLY A 196 -4.80 -6.04 0.32
CA GLY A 196 -4.07 -4.88 0.83
C GLY A 196 -3.31 -5.12 2.13
N ASP A 197 -2.50 -4.14 2.50
CA ASP A 197 -1.62 -4.16 3.67
C ASP A 197 -2.20 -3.47 4.90
N SER A 198 -3.27 -2.69 4.71
CA SER A 198 -3.91 -1.90 5.75
C SER A 198 -5.15 -2.59 6.29
N LEU A 199 -5.12 -2.96 7.57
CA LEU A 199 -6.29 -3.55 8.23
C LEU A 199 -7.47 -2.57 8.23
N GLY A 200 -7.22 -1.29 8.51
CA GLY A 200 -8.24 -0.24 8.56
C GLY A 200 -8.56 0.39 7.21
N GLY A 201 -7.61 0.39 6.26
CA GLY A 201 -7.78 1.03 4.95
C GLY A 201 -8.23 0.09 3.83
N ASP A 202 -7.95 -1.21 3.95
CA ASP A 202 -8.17 -2.19 2.87
C ASP A 202 -9.09 -3.31 3.32
N VAL A 203 -8.66 -4.03 4.35
CA VAL A 203 -9.29 -5.29 4.75
C VAL A 203 -10.68 -5.06 5.35
N ARG A 204 -10.78 -4.21 6.38
CA ARG A 204 -12.08 -3.92 7.00
C ARG A 204 -13.05 -3.23 6.04
N PRO A 205 -12.65 -2.18 5.30
CA PRO A 205 -13.50 -1.59 4.27
C PRO A 205 -14.01 -2.59 3.22
N GLY A 206 -13.17 -3.51 2.76
CA GLY A 206 -13.60 -4.56 1.82
C GLY A 206 -14.59 -5.54 2.44
N ASP A 207 -14.32 -6.00 3.66
CA ASP A 207 -15.21 -6.92 4.40
C ASP A 207 -16.57 -6.28 4.75
N GLU A 208 -16.58 -4.99 5.11
CA GLU A 208 -17.80 -4.20 5.38
C GLU A 208 -18.76 -4.17 4.19
N LEU A 209 -18.22 -4.17 2.97
CA LEU A 209 -18.99 -4.22 1.72
C LEU A 209 -19.43 -5.65 1.35
N GLY A 210 -18.97 -6.68 2.06
CA GLY A 210 -19.24 -8.09 1.74
C GLY A 210 -18.24 -8.73 0.77
N ALA A 211 -17.16 -8.02 0.40
CA ALA A 211 -16.09 -8.59 -0.42
C ALA A 211 -15.26 -9.59 0.38
N ARG A 212 -14.68 -10.56 -0.33
CA ARG A 212 -13.63 -11.40 0.26
C ARG A 212 -12.36 -10.58 0.42
N THR A 213 -11.53 -10.93 1.39
CA THR A 213 -10.33 -10.15 1.70
C THR A 213 -9.09 -11.03 1.89
N ILE A 214 -7.99 -10.59 1.29
CA ILE A 214 -6.64 -11.10 1.59
C ILE A 214 -5.84 -9.97 2.24
N TYR A 215 -5.27 -10.27 3.40
CA TYR A 215 -4.49 -9.33 4.19
C TYR A 215 -3.00 -9.67 4.10
N LEU A 216 -2.19 -8.68 3.73
CA LEU A 216 -0.73 -8.74 3.72
C LEU A 216 -0.18 -7.77 4.78
N PRO A 217 -0.02 -8.16 6.05
CA PRO A 217 0.18 -7.20 7.15
C PRO A 217 1.31 -6.19 6.92
N SER A 218 0.95 -4.91 6.98
CA SER A 218 1.90 -3.81 6.82
C SER A 218 3.08 -3.88 7.79
N PRO A 219 4.29 -3.45 7.39
CA PRO A 219 5.38 -3.22 8.34
C PRO A 219 5.06 -2.10 9.35
N TRP A 220 4.16 -1.15 9.01
CA TRP A 220 3.81 -0.05 9.89
C TRP A 220 2.75 -0.45 10.90
N SER A 221 2.98 -0.16 12.19
CA SER A 221 2.03 -0.45 13.28
C SER A 221 0.69 0.27 13.11
N VAL A 222 0.70 1.51 12.59
CA VAL A 222 -0.50 2.33 12.41
C VAL A 222 -1.57 1.67 11.54
N TYR A 223 -1.17 0.75 10.65
CA TYR A 223 -2.07 0.04 9.74
C TYR A 223 -2.57 -1.31 10.27
N ARG A 224 -2.07 -1.77 11.43
CA ARG A 224 -2.39 -3.10 11.98
C ARG A 224 -3.35 -3.08 13.17
N HIS A 225 -3.89 -1.91 13.51
CA HIS A 225 -4.75 -1.77 14.69
C HIS A 225 -6.13 -2.38 14.48
N GLY A 226 -6.53 -3.23 15.43
CA GLY A 226 -7.85 -3.86 15.46
C GLY A 226 -7.81 -5.36 15.23
N GLU A 227 -9.00 -5.95 15.16
CA GLU A 227 -9.21 -7.35 14.84
C GLU A 227 -9.34 -7.56 13.33
N VAL A 228 -8.69 -8.62 12.85
CA VAL A 228 -8.81 -9.11 11.47
C VAL A 228 -10.18 -9.79 11.32
N PRO A 229 -11.00 -9.44 10.30
CA PRO A 229 -12.26 -10.11 10.05
C PRO A 229 -12.08 -11.62 9.91
N GLY A 230 -13.03 -12.40 10.44
CA GLY A 230 -12.88 -13.85 10.59
C GLY A 230 -12.75 -14.64 9.28
N LYS A 231 -13.19 -14.06 8.15
CA LYS A 231 -13.10 -14.66 6.81
C LYS A 231 -11.89 -14.19 6.00
N THR A 232 -11.08 -13.29 6.55
CA THR A 232 -9.89 -12.78 5.86
C THR A 232 -8.80 -13.84 5.82
N VAL A 233 -8.23 -14.06 4.64
CA VAL A 233 -7.04 -14.90 4.49
C VAL A 233 -5.79 -14.04 4.66
N VAL A 234 -4.87 -14.47 5.52
CA VAL A 234 -3.61 -13.78 5.73
C VAL A 234 -2.50 -14.46 4.93
N ILE A 235 -1.71 -13.64 4.22
CA ILE A 235 -0.49 -14.03 3.50
C ILE A 235 0.71 -13.23 4.03
N SER A 236 1.92 -13.78 3.85
CA SER A 236 3.15 -13.06 4.23
C SER A 236 3.81 -12.38 3.03
N GLU A 237 3.61 -12.92 1.84
CA GLU A 237 4.14 -12.38 0.59
C GLU A 237 3.10 -12.44 -0.52
N ILE A 238 3.10 -11.43 -1.40
CA ILE A 238 2.08 -11.28 -2.44
C ILE A 238 2.06 -12.43 -3.46
N PHE A 239 3.20 -13.10 -3.69
CA PHE A 239 3.26 -14.25 -4.59
C PHE A 239 2.45 -15.46 -4.05
N GLU A 240 2.09 -15.48 -2.77
CA GLU A 240 1.24 -16.50 -2.17
C GLU A 240 -0.23 -16.36 -2.57
N LEU A 241 -0.65 -15.22 -3.14
CA LEU A 241 -2.06 -14.89 -3.42
C LEU A 241 -2.76 -15.98 -4.23
N LEU A 242 -2.15 -16.46 -5.31
CA LEU A 242 -2.78 -17.46 -6.18
C LEU A 242 -3.02 -18.79 -5.45
N ALA A 243 -2.10 -19.19 -4.58
CA ALA A 243 -2.26 -20.37 -3.72
C ALA A 243 -3.27 -20.09 -2.58
N ALA A 244 -3.34 -18.85 -2.12
CA ALA A 244 -4.24 -18.42 -1.05
C ALA A 244 -5.73 -18.49 -1.45
N LEU A 245 -6.03 -18.52 -2.76
CA LEU A 245 -7.41 -18.67 -3.25
C LEU A 245 -8.10 -19.94 -2.70
N ASP A 246 -7.38 -21.02 -2.43
CA ASP A 246 -7.96 -22.24 -1.86
C ASP A 246 -8.39 -22.10 -0.39
N ARG A 247 -8.01 -21.01 0.27
CA ARG A 247 -8.38 -20.69 1.66
C ARG A 247 -9.58 -19.73 1.76
N LEU A 248 -10.14 -19.31 0.62
CA LEU A 248 -11.26 -18.37 0.52
C LEU A 248 -12.64 -19.06 0.42
N GLU A 249 -12.69 -20.39 0.55
CA GLU A 249 -13.91 -21.21 0.52
C GLU A 249 -14.81 -21.00 1.76
#